data_AF-A0A4V2R133-F1
#
_entry.id   AF-A0A4V2R133-F1
#
_cell.length_a   1.000
_cell.length_b   1.000
_cell.length_c   1.000
_cell.angle_alpha   90.00
_cell.angle_beta   90.00
_cell.angle_gamma   90.00
#
_symmetry.space_group_name_H-M   'P 1'
#
loop_
_entity.id
_entity.type
_entity.pdbx_description
1 polymer ?
#
loop_
_entity_poly.entity_id
_entity_poly.type
_entity_poly.pdbx_seq_one_letter_code
_entity_poly.pdbx_strand_id
1 'polypeptide(L)'
;MKKLLISIMSFGVISSIYAQNLSDVAPYPAAGENENRNVIWLDKVENEDNYKVEIIASKQGLRDCNRASYHTDLNRKYLVGWGNDYFVVGKTDLLMSNAMGCVDPKYLADLPVYFTKSEAVQSYNSQLPIVIYAPKDVRINFKIWKVEKVEPAIISNEKQLPDQVAVTGQDAKYCLQSAADQLVGQSDLDIEKVKALTQASEVEITEDGALVRSNLMKTRLRIYLKPSTKVVAFAKCE
;
A
#
# COMPACT_ATOMS: atom_id res chain seq x y z
N MET A 1 -16.40 42.63 -51.27
CA MET A 1 -15.97 42.10 -49.96
C MET A 1 -17.20 41.54 -49.23
N LYS A 2 -17.48 40.23 -49.36
CA LYS A 2 -18.54 39.55 -48.58
C LYS A 2 -17.84 38.72 -47.50
N LYS A 3 -17.96 39.13 -46.24
CA LYS A 3 -17.45 38.39 -45.09
C LYS A 3 -18.42 37.25 -44.78
N LEU A 4 -18.00 36.02 -45.01
CA LEU A 4 -18.74 34.81 -44.66
C LEU A 4 -18.43 34.49 -43.18
N LEU A 5 -19.44 34.63 -42.31
CA LEU A 5 -19.35 34.22 -40.91
C LEU A 5 -19.68 32.73 -40.83
N ILE A 6 -18.67 31.90 -40.53
CA ILE A 6 -18.83 30.47 -40.27
C ILE A 6 -19.21 30.33 -38.78
N SER A 7 -20.48 30.00 -38.54
CA SER A 7 -21.00 29.64 -37.22
C SER A 7 -20.54 28.23 -36.87
N ILE A 8 -19.70 28.11 -35.83
CA ILE A 8 -19.22 26.84 -35.29
C ILE A 8 -20.33 26.28 -34.40
N MET A 9 -21.09 25.33 -34.93
CA MET A 9 -22.11 24.58 -34.21
C MET A 9 -21.41 23.49 -33.39
N SER A 10 -21.26 23.72 -32.08
CA SER A 10 -20.72 22.77 -31.12
C SER A 10 -21.65 21.57 -30.98
N PHE A 11 -21.28 20.43 -31.57
CA PHE A 11 -21.90 19.14 -31.32
C PHE A 11 -21.54 18.70 -29.89
N GLY A 12 -22.47 18.86 -28.96
CA GLY A 12 -22.40 18.21 -27.65
C GLY A 12 -22.49 16.70 -27.85
N VAL A 13 -21.45 15.97 -27.47
CA VAL A 13 -21.49 14.51 -27.35
C VAL A 13 -22.44 14.16 -26.20
N ILE A 14 -23.64 13.72 -26.56
CA ILE A 14 -24.61 13.16 -25.61
C ILE A 14 -24.20 11.69 -25.42
N SER A 15 -23.44 11.41 -24.37
CA SER A 15 -23.14 10.04 -23.94
C SER A 15 -24.45 9.37 -23.55
N SER A 16 -24.97 8.51 -24.43
CA SER A 16 -26.15 7.70 -24.14
C SER A 16 -25.76 6.56 -23.21
N ILE A 17 -26.24 6.59 -21.97
CA ILE A 17 -26.07 5.48 -21.01
C ILE A 17 -27.00 4.37 -21.48
N TYR A 18 -26.47 3.38 -22.21
CA TYR A 18 -27.20 2.15 -22.50
C TYR A 18 -27.26 1.33 -21.20
N ALA A 19 -28.42 1.34 -20.53
CA ALA A 19 -28.69 0.42 -19.45
C ALA A 19 -28.72 -1.01 -20.03
N GLN A 20 -27.69 -1.81 -19.74
CA GLN A 20 -27.66 -3.22 -20.12
C GLN A 20 -28.63 -4.03 -19.23
N ASN A 21 -29.30 -5.02 -19.82
CA ASN A 21 -30.19 -5.89 -19.07
C ASN A 21 -29.38 -6.88 -18.22
N LEU A 22 -29.62 -6.90 -16.92
CA LEU A 22 -28.88 -7.77 -15.99
C LEU A 22 -29.05 -9.27 -16.32
N SER A 23 -30.22 -9.66 -16.84
CA SER A 23 -30.53 -11.05 -17.21
C SER A 23 -29.62 -11.62 -18.29
N ASP A 24 -29.06 -10.75 -19.14
CA ASP A 24 -28.21 -11.16 -20.27
C ASP A 24 -26.79 -11.51 -19.79
N VAL A 25 -26.38 -11.00 -18.62
CA VAL A 25 -25.08 -11.29 -18.00
C VAL A 25 -25.12 -12.60 -17.22
N ALA A 26 -26.09 -12.73 -16.31
CA ALA A 26 -26.26 -13.92 -15.49
C ALA A 26 -27.64 -13.96 -14.81
N PRO A 27 -28.13 -15.14 -14.41
CA PRO A 27 -29.42 -15.30 -13.74
C PRO A 27 -29.35 -14.90 -12.26
N TYR A 28 -29.12 -13.62 -11.99
CA TYR A 28 -29.18 -13.09 -10.63
C TYR A 28 -30.60 -13.26 -10.05
N PRO A 29 -30.75 -13.75 -8.80
CA PRO A 29 -32.05 -13.91 -8.15
C PRO A 29 -32.91 -12.63 -8.18
N ALA A 30 -34.22 -12.77 -8.24
CA ALA A 30 -35.10 -11.61 -8.03
C ALA A 30 -34.94 -11.06 -6.60
N ALA A 31 -35.13 -9.76 -6.41
CA ALA A 31 -35.17 -9.18 -5.08
C ALA A 31 -36.35 -9.74 -4.28
N GLY A 32 -36.16 -9.99 -2.99
CA GLY A 32 -37.25 -10.36 -2.09
C GLY A 32 -38.23 -9.20 -1.86
N GLU A 33 -39.36 -9.49 -1.21
CA GLU A 33 -40.44 -8.51 -0.99
C GLU A 33 -39.99 -7.24 -0.24
N ASN A 34 -39.00 -7.36 0.66
CA ASN A 34 -38.49 -6.27 1.50
C ASN A 34 -37.10 -5.77 1.08
N GLU A 35 -36.65 -6.12 -0.11
CA GLU A 35 -35.34 -5.75 -0.63
C GLU A 35 -35.44 -5.08 -2.00
N ASN A 36 -34.44 -4.27 -2.32
CA ASN A 36 -34.17 -3.76 -3.65
C ASN A 36 -32.92 -4.44 -4.21
N ARG A 37 -32.95 -4.82 -5.49
CA ARG A 37 -31.77 -5.25 -6.24
C ARG A 37 -31.19 -4.05 -6.99
N ASN A 38 -30.12 -3.49 -6.45
CA ASN A 38 -29.37 -2.38 -7.03
C ASN A 38 -28.30 -2.94 -7.97
N VAL A 39 -28.06 -2.24 -9.09
CA VAL A 39 -27.07 -2.64 -10.09
C VAL A 39 -26.22 -1.44 -10.44
N ILE A 40 -24.89 -1.60 -10.34
CA ILE A 40 -23.92 -0.58 -10.74
C ILE A 40 -23.27 -1.07 -12.03
N TRP A 41 -23.50 -0.34 -13.11
CA TRP A 41 -22.79 -0.48 -14.37
C TRP A 41 -21.65 0.53 -14.40
N LEU A 42 -20.46 0.07 -14.75
CA LEU A 42 -19.27 0.91 -14.85
C LEU A 42 -18.95 1.16 -16.31
N ASP A 43 -18.60 2.40 -16.63
CA ASP A 43 -18.13 2.75 -17.96
C ASP A 43 -16.75 2.14 -18.22
N LYS A 44 -16.48 1.75 -19.46
CA LYS A 44 -15.15 1.27 -19.81
C LYS A 44 -14.14 2.42 -19.78
N VAL A 45 -13.03 2.22 -19.06
CA VAL A 45 -11.92 3.18 -18.99
C VAL A 45 -10.59 2.50 -19.32
N GLU A 46 -9.59 3.29 -19.69
CA GLU A 46 -8.23 2.79 -19.85
C GLU A 46 -7.57 2.54 -18.48
N ASN A 47 -6.78 1.46 -18.39
CA ASN A 47 -6.03 1.08 -17.19
C ASN A 47 -6.93 0.97 -15.93
N GLU A 48 -7.94 0.09 -15.98
CA GLU A 48 -8.90 -0.12 -14.89
C GLU A 48 -8.25 -0.45 -13.54
N ASP A 49 -7.05 -1.05 -13.54
CA ASP A 49 -6.26 -1.34 -12.33
C ASP A 49 -5.95 -0.10 -11.47
N ASN A 50 -5.94 1.09 -12.09
CA ASN A 50 -5.75 2.36 -11.39
C ASN A 50 -7.03 2.89 -10.74
N TYR A 51 -8.14 2.14 -10.81
CA TYR A 51 -9.42 2.55 -10.27
C TYR A 51 -9.95 1.51 -9.29
N LYS A 52 -10.73 1.99 -8.32
CA LYS A 52 -11.54 1.16 -7.41
C LYS A 52 -12.94 1.74 -7.32
N VAL A 53 -13.89 0.90 -6.95
CA VAL A 53 -15.27 1.30 -6.67
C VAL A 53 -15.54 1.09 -5.19
N GLU A 54 -16.01 2.10 -4.50
CA GLU A 54 -16.49 1.97 -3.12
C GLU A 54 -18.00 2.06 -3.10
N ILE A 55 -18.63 0.99 -2.64
CA ILE A 55 -20.05 0.93 -2.34
C ILE A 55 -20.30 1.74 -1.08
N ILE A 56 -21.21 2.70 -1.15
CA ILE A 56 -21.63 3.51 0.00
C ILE A 56 -23.15 3.38 0.17
N ALA A 57 -23.61 3.50 1.41
CA ALA A 57 -25.04 3.38 1.71
C ALA A 57 -25.51 4.49 2.65
N SER A 58 -26.79 4.82 2.52
CA SER A 58 -27.49 5.76 3.41
C SER A 58 -28.87 5.26 3.77
N LYS A 59 -29.35 5.63 4.94
CA LYS A 59 -30.70 5.31 5.43
C LYS A 59 -31.28 6.55 6.11
N GLN A 60 -32.56 6.81 5.90
CA GLN A 60 -33.24 7.91 6.57
C GLN A 60 -33.31 7.66 8.07
N GLY A 61 -32.99 8.69 8.85
CA GLY A 61 -33.04 8.66 10.31
C GLY A 61 -33.19 10.06 10.89
N LEU A 62 -33.47 10.12 12.18
CA LEU A 62 -33.55 11.39 12.89
C LEU A 62 -32.14 11.88 13.26
N ARG A 63 -31.84 13.12 12.87
CA ARG A 63 -30.56 13.79 13.08
C ARG A 63 -30.73 15.02 13.95
N ASP A 64 -29.75 15.25 14.82
CA ASP A 64 -29.57 16.47 15.60
C ASP A 64 -28.08 16.90 15.53
N CYS A 65 -27.59 17.61 16.55
CA CYS A 65 -26.18 18.00 16.66
C CYS A 65 -25.23 16.80 16.74
N ASN A 66 -25.73 15.60 17.06
CA ASN A 66 -24.94 14.39 17.11
C ASN A 66 -24.62 13.84 15.70
N ARG A 67 -23.41 13.29 15.58
CA ARG A 67 -22.99 12.48 14.44
C ARG A 67 -23.53 11.07 14.66
N ALA A 68 -24.63 10.76 13.98
CA ALA A 68 -25.24 9.45 13.97
C ALA A 68 -24.94 8.71 12.65
N SER A 69 -24.81 7.39 12.73
CA SER A 69 -24.58 6.49 11.59
C SER A 69 -25.13 5.11 11.88
N TYR A 70 -25.62 4.43 10.85
CA TYR A 70 -25.98 3.02 10.96
C TYR A 70 -24.78 2.14 10.65
N HIS A 71 -24.75 0.94 11.22
CA HIS A 71 -23.69 -0.04 11.01
C HIS A 71 -24.32 -1.38 10.61
N THR A 72 -23.74 -2.03 9.61
CA THR A 72 -24.23 -3.32 9.13
C THR A 72 -23.13 -4.10 8.43
N ASP A 73 -23.34 -5.40 8.21
CA ASP A 73 -22.46 -6.21 7.39
C ASP A 73 -22.79 -6.03 5.90
N LEU A 74 -21.76 -6.05 5.06
CA LEU A 74 -21.89 -6.30 3.63
C LEU A 74 -21.33 -7.69 3.38
N ASN A 75 -22.15 -8.60 2.85
CA ASN A 75 -21.74 -9.99 2.64
C ASN A 75 -21.73 -10.34 1.15
N ARG A 76 -20.57 -10.74 0.65
CA ARG A 76 -20.40 -11.33 -0.68
C ARG A 76 -21.01 -12.72 -0.73
N LYS A 77 -21.77 -12.98 -1.78
CA LYS A 77 -22.30 -14.29 -2.16
C LYS A 77 -21.93 -14.58 -3.60
N TYR A 78 -21.80 -15.86 -3.92
CA TYR A 78 -21.42 -16.31 -5.25
C TYR A 78 -22.60 -16.94 -5.96
N LEU A 79 -22.72 -16.66 -7.25
CA LEU A 79 -23.69 -17.31 -8.13
C LEU A 79 -23.11 -18.65 -8.59
N VAL A 80 -23.63 -19.73 -8.00
CA VAL A 80 -23.14 -21.09 -8.24
C VAL A 80 -23.21 -21.43 -9.73
N GLY A 81 -22.09 -21.87 -10.31
CA GLY A 81 -21.98 -22.25 -11.72
C GLY A 81 -21.71 -21.12 -12.70
N TRP A 82 -21.69 -19.85 -12.25
CA TRP A 82 -21.49 -18.68 -13.13
C TRP A 82 -20.20 -17.91 -12.85
N GLY A 83 -19.55 -18.14 -11.71
CA GLY A 83 -18.31 -17.46 -11.33
C GLY A 83 -18.47 -15.98 -10.95
N ASN A 84 -19.68 -15.43 -11.07
CA ASN A 84 -20.01 -14.08 -10.66
C ASN A 84 -20.40 -14.04 -9.17
N ASP A 85 -20.23 -12.87 -8.55
CA ASP A 85 -20.69 -12.60 -7.19
C ASP A 85 -21.73 -11.48 -7.15
N TYR A 86 -22.29 -11.30 -5.96
CA TYR A 86 -23.19 -10.22 -5.59
C TYR A 86 -23.08 -9.96 -4.10
N PHE A 87 -23.56 -8.80 -3.67
CA PHE A 87 -23.51 -8.39 -2.27
C PHE A 87 -24.89 -8.36 -1.65
N VAL A 88 -24.97 -8.71 -0.38
CA VAL A 88 -26.18 -8.60 0.44
C VAL A 88 -25.88 -7.73 1.64
N VAL A 89 -26.59 -6.61 1.74
CA VAL A 89 -26.56 -5.73 2.91
C VAL A 89 -27.33 -6.39 4.04
N GLY A 90 -26.71 -6.46 5.21
CA GLY A 90 -27.34 -6.99 6.41
C GLY A 90 -28.45 -6.09 6.95
N LYS A 91 -28.96 -6.47 8.12
CA LYS A 91 -29.93 -5.63 8.85
C LYS A 91 -29.26 -4.31 9.26
N THR A 92 -29.92 -3.20 8.97
CA THR A 92 -29.38 -1.84 9.18
C THR A 92 -30.10 -1.17 10.35
N ASP A 93 -30.01 -1.80 11.53
CA ASP A 93 -30.72 -1.39 12.75
C ASP A 93 -29.79 -0.84 13.82
N LEU A 94 -28.47 -1.12 13.72
CA LEU A 94 -27.49 -0.66 14.69
C LEU A 94 -27.14 0.81 14.44
N LEU A 95 -27.85 1.70 15.13
CA LEU A 95 -27.56 3.13 15.13
C LEU A 95 -26.49 3.46 16.17
N MET A 96 -25.37 4.01 15.73
CA MET A 96 -24.33 4.57 16.60
C MET A 96 -24.34 6.09 16.50
N SER A 97 -24.28 6.75 17.65
CA SER A 97 -24.29 8.21 17.77
C SER A 97 -23.38 8.65 18.91
N ASN A 98 -22.75 9.82 18.80
CA ASN A 98 -22.24 10.49 19.99
C ASN A 98 -23.42 11.00 20.85
N ALA A 99 -23.12 11.32 22.12
CA ALA A 99 -24.12 11.66 23.14
C ALA A 99 -23.93 13.09 23.66
N MET A 100 -23.85 14.06 22.76
CA MET A 100 -23.87 15.48 23.10
C MET A 100 -25.29 15.92 23.49
N GLY A 101 -25.41 16.84 24.44
CA GLY A 101 -26.68 17.46 24.80
C GLY A 101 -27.12 18.44 23.72
N CYS A 102 -27.97 17.99 22.79
CA CYS A 102 -28.51 18.85 21.73
C CYS A 102 -29.74 19.63 22.24
N VAL A 103 -29.72 20.95 22.01
CA VAL A 103 -30.84 21.84 22.35
C VAL A 103 -31.87 21.90 21.22
N ASP A 104 -31.41 21.75 19.97
CA ASP A 104 -32.25 21.81 18.78
C ASP A 104 -33.09 20.54 18.60
N PRO A 105 -34.30 20.64 18.01
CA PRO A 105 -35.13 19.48 17.70
C PRO A 105 -34.50 18.61 16.60
N LYS A 106 -34.79 17.31 16.68
CA LYS A 106 -34.40 16.34 15.65
C LYS A 106 -35.18 16.56 14.36
N TYR A 107 -34.53 16.35 13.21
CA TYR A 107 -35.15 16.38 11.88
C TYR A 107 -34.78 15.13 11.08
N LEU A 108 -35.59 14.79 10.06
CA LEU A 108 -35.27 13.67 9.17
C LEU A 108 -34.14 14.03 8.22
N ALA A 109 -33.13 13.16 8.16
CA ALA A 109 -31.99 13.29 7.26
C ALA A 109 -31.50 11.91 6.81
N ASP A 110 -30.73 11.88 5.73
CA ASP A 110 -30.02 10.68 5.31
C ASP A 110 -28.76 10.51 6.15
N LEU A 111 -28.73 9.46 6.96
CA LEU A 111 -27.59 9.08 7.78
C LEU A 111 -26.71 8.08 7.01
N PRO A 112 -25.37 8.17 7.15
CA PRO A 112 -24.48 7.21 6.53
C PRO A 112 -24.67 5.82 7.16
N VAL A 113 -24.57 4.79 6.31
CA VAL A 113 -24.51 3.38 6.70
C VAL A 113 -23.08 2.91 6.48
N TYR A 114 -22.40 2.50 7.54
CA TYR A 114 -21.05 1.96 7.47
C TYR A 114 -21.07 0.43 7.44
N PHE A 115 -20.23 -0.12 6.57
CA PHE A 115 -20.02 -1.56 6.48
C PHE A 115 -18.90 -1.96 7.44
N THR A 116 -19.18 -2.92 8.32
CA THR A 116 -18.27 -3.42 9.36
C THR A 116 -17.08 -4.19 8.79
N LYS A 117 -17.21 -4.74 7.58
CA LYS A 117 -16.18 -5.51 6.87
C LYS A 117 -15.68 -4.76 5.64
N SER A 118 -14.44 -5.03 5.24
CA SER A 118 -13.76 -4.36 4.13
C SER A 118 -14.27 -4.73 2.72
N GLU A 119 -15.47 -5.31 2.60
CA GLU A 119 -16.04 -5.71 1.30
C GLU A 119 -16.66 -4.54 0.53
N ALA A 120 -16.69 -3.33 1.10
CA ALA A 120 -17.29 -2.17 0.43
C ALA A 120 -16.44 -1.68 -0.78
N VAL A 121 -15.12 -1.87 -0.73
CA VAL A 121 -14.21 -1.44 -1.80
C VAL A 121 -13.92 -2.61 -2.74
N GLN A 122 -14.32 -2.46 -3.99
CA GLN A 122 -14.17 -3.42 -5.07
C GLN A 122 -13.17 -2.94 -6.12
N SER A 123 -12.57 -3.90 -6.84
CA SER A 123 -11.83 -3.59 -8.06
C SER A 123 -12.76 -2.99 -9.10
N TYR A 124 -12.24 -2.03 -9.88
CA TYR A 124 -12.96 -1.53 -11.04
C TYR A 124 -12.93 -2.59 -12.14
N ASN A 125 -14.10 -2.95 -12.68
CA ASN A 125 -14.22 -3.86 -13.81
C ASN A 125 -15.46 -3.48 -14.62
N SER A 126 -15.29 -2.87 -15.79
CA SER A 126 -16.42 -2.45 -16.64
C SER A 126 -17.15 -3.59 -17.34
N GLN A 127 -16.57 -4.80 -17.34
CA GLN A 127 -17.14 -5.95 -18.05
C GLN A 127 -18.26 -6.63 -17.27
N LEU A 128 -18.34 -6.43 -15.96
CA LEU A 128 -19.32 -7.08 -15.09
C LEU A 128 -20.01 -6.04 -14.18
N PRO A 129 -21.34 -6.10 -14.03
CA PRO A 129 -22.05 -5.23 -13.10
C PRO A 129 -21.78 -5.64 -11.65
N ILE A 130 -21.77 -4.66 -10.75
CA ILE A 130 -21.80 -4.92 -9.31
C ILE A 130 -23.27 -4.98 -8.89
N VAL A 131 -23.71 -6.12 -8.35
CA VAL A 131 -25.10 -6.35 -7.92
C VAL A 131 -25.20 -6.34 -6.39
N ILE A 132 -26.10 -5.52 -5.85
CA ILE A 132 -26.27 -5.34 -4.39
C ILE A 132 -27.74 -5.47 -4.01
N TYR A 133 -28.06 -6.42 -3.14
CA TYR A 133 -29.36 -6.53 -2.48
C TYR A 133 -29.33 -5.75 -1.18
N ALA A 134 -30.26 -4.82 -1.02
CA ALA A 134 -30.35 -3.99 0.17
C ALA A 134 -31.81 -3.88 0.66
N PRO A 135 -32.04 -3.72 1.97
CA PRO A 135 -33.37 -3.38 2.48
C PRO A 135 -33.97 -2.16 1.78
N LYS A 136 -35.30 -2.11 1.61
CA LYS A 136 -35.99 -1.04 0.88
C LYS A 136 -35.72 0.38 1.38
N ASP A 137 -35.44 0.53 2.68
CA ASP A 137 -35.14 1.79 3.35
C ASP A 137 -33.65 2.17 3.30
N VAL A 138 -32.80 1.35 2.68
CA VAL A 138 -31.38 1.61 2.46
C VAL A 138 -31.15 1.97 1.00
N ARG A 139 -30.56 3.14 0.77
CA ARG A 139 -30.16 3.60 -0.56
C ARG A 139 -28.69 3.31 -0.79
N ILE A 140 -28.40 2.70 -1.94
CA ILE A 140 -27.04 2.37 -2.38
C ILE A 140 -26.56 3.43 -3.37
N ASN A 141 -25.37 3.94 -3.11
CA ASN A 141 -24.61 4.83 -3.99
C ASN A 141 -23.20 4.25 -4.13
N PHE A 142 -22.36 4.87 -4.97
CA PHE A 142 -20.97 4.46 -5.09
C PHE A 142 -20.06 5.66 -5.35
N LYS A 143 -18.78 5.48 -5.04
CA LYS A 143 -17.70 6.38 -5.41
C LYS A 143 -16.71 5.63 -6.29
N ILE A 144 -16.09 6.36 -7.21
CA ILE A 144 -14.94 5.86 -7.97
C ILE A 144 -13.70 6.51 -7.38
N TRP A 145 -12.76 5.67 -6.96
CA TRP A 145 -11.43 6.08 -6.52
C TRP A 145 -10.46 5.93 -7.68
N LYS A 146 -9.54 6.88 -7.80
CA LYS A 146 -8.48 6.87 -8.81
C LYS A 146 -7.13 6.95 -8.12
N VAL A 147 -6.21 6.09 -8.51
CA VAL A 147 -4.81 6.16 -8.11
C VAL A 147 -4.16 7.33 -8.85
N GLU A 148 -3.67 8.31 -8.09
CA GLU A 148 -2.90 9.43 -8.65
C GLU A 148 -1.43 9.07 -8.83
N LYS A 149 -0.85 8.35 -7.85
CA LYS A 149 0.57 7.99 -7.84
C LYS A 149 0.78 6.67 -7.09
N VAL A 150 1.70 5.86 -7.60
CA VAL A 150 2.22 4.67 -6.91
C VAL A 150 3.62 5.00 -6.43
N GLU A 151 3.86 4.86 -5.12
CA GLU A 151 5.18 5.09 -4.51
C GLU A 151 5.77 3.78 -4.00
N PRO A 152 7.08 3.56 -4.18
CA PRO A 152 7.73 2.37 -3.64
C PRO A 152 7.78 2.45 -2.11
N ALA A 153 7.62 1.29 -1.45
CA ALA A 153 7.82 1.19 -0.02
C ALA A 153 9.30 1.38 0.35
N ILE A 154 9.56 1.95 1.54
CA ILE A 154 10.92 2.07 2.09
C ILE A 154 11.31 0.75 2.76
N ILE A 155 12.47 0.21 2.39
CA ILE A 155 13.07 -0.97 3.01
C ILE A 155 13.65 -0.56 4.36
N SER A 156 12.98 -0.90 5.48
CA SER A 156 13.34 -0.44 6.83
C SER A 156 14.50 -1.22 7.48
N ASN A 157 14.91 -2.35 6.90
CA ASN A 157 15.99 -3.21 7.39
C ASN A 157 17.35 -2.93 6.73
N GLU A 158 17.43 -2.03 5.76
CA GLU A 158 18.69 -1.64 5.14
C GLU A 158 19.25 -0.43 5.90
N LYS A 159 20.33 -0.64 6.65
CA LYS A 159 21.10 0.49 7.20
C LYS A 159 21.68 1.23 5.99
N GLN A 160 21.06 2.35 5.60
CA GLN A 160 21.64 3.27 4.62
C GLN A 160 23.04 3.67 5.11
N LEU A 161 24.07 3.04 4.55
CA LEU A 161 25.42 3.55 4.64
C LEU A 161 25.43 4.87 3.86
N PRO A 162 25.83 6.01 4.46
CA PRO A 162 25.93 7.25 3.71
C PRO A 162 26.93 7.07 2.56
N ASP A 163 26.53 7.48 1.36
CA ASP A 163 27.30 7.28 0.13
C ASP A 163 28.71 7.91 0.19
N GLN A 164 28.98 8.86 1.10
CA GLN A 164 30.32 9.39 1.35
C GLN A 164 30.49 9.83 2.81
N VAL A 165 31.16 9.02 3.63
CA VAL A 165 31.70 9.49 4.92
C VAL A 165 33.02 10.21 4.65
N ALA A 166 33.02 11.54 4.77
CA ALA A 166 34.25 12.32 4.86
C ALA A 166 34.93 11.99 6.20
N VAL A 167 35.95 11.15 6.14
CA VAL A 167 36.67 10.62 7.31
C VAL A 167 37.36 11.76 8.06
N THR A 168 36.92 12.06 9.28
CA THR A 168 37.64 12.94 10.21
C THR A 168 37.85 12.24 11.54
N GLY A 169 39.11 12.12 11.96
CA GLY A 169 39.62 11.87 13.34
C GLY A 169 39.07 10.71 14.18
N GLN A 170 37.76 10.62 14.38
CA GLN A 170 37.05 9.62 15.18
C GLN A 170 36.75 8.33 14.38
N ASP A 171 36.83 8.43 13.05
CA ASP A 171 36.41 7.40 12.08
C ASP A 171 37.39 6.26 11.87
N ALA A 172 38.60 6.36 12.42
CA ALA A 172 39.63 5.37 12.16
C ALA A 172 39.32 4.01 12.86
N LYS A 173 38.48 4.00 13.91
CA LYS A 173 37.92 2.76 14.50
C LYS A 173 36.90 2.08 13.56
N TYR A 174 36.16 2.88 12.78
CA TYR A 174 35.17 2.39 11.81
C TYR A 174 35.80 1.93 10.50
N CYS A 175 36.85 2.62 10.02
CA CYS A 175 37.63 2.18 8.86
C CYS A 175 38.26 0.79 9.09
N LEU A 176 38.76 0.51 10.30
CA LEU A 176 39.38 -0.78 10.60
C LEU A 176 38.36 -1.93 10.67
N GLN A 177 37.14 -1.67 11.17
CA GLN A 177 36.08 -2.67 11.17
C GLN A 177 35.66 -3.01 9.73
N SER A 178 35.47 -1.99 8.90
CA SER A 178 35.13 -2.16 7.48
C SER A 178 36.22 -2.88 6.68
N ALA A 179 37.50 -2.58 6.95
CA ALA A 179 38.62 -3.26 6.31
C ALA A 179 38.74 -4.71 6.81
N ALA A 180 38.53 -4.96 8.11
CA ALA A 180 38.49 -6.31 8.67
C ALA A 180 37.38 -7.14 8.04
N ASP A 181 36.17 -6.59 7.89
CA ASP A 181 35.03 -7.26 7.27
C ASP A 181 35.28 -7.62 5.79
N GLN A 182 36.01 -6.78 5.04
CA GLN A 182 36.42 -7.06 3.65
C GLN A 182 37.51 -8.13 3.53
N LEU A 183 38.29 -8.35 4.59
CA LEU A 183 39.34 -9.36 4.66
C LEU A 183 38.80 -10.73 5.08
N VAL A 184 37.66 -10.79 5.77
CA VAL A 184 37.02 -12.05 6.20
C VAL A 184 36.67 -12.91 4.98
N GLY A 185 37.17 -14.15 4.97
CA GLY A 185 36.85 -15.14 3.94
C GLY A 185 37.73 -15.11 2.69
N GLN A 186 38.73 -14.23 2.61
CA GLN A 186 39.72 -14.28 1.53
C GLN A 186 40.78 -15.35 1.80
N SER A 187 40.99 -16.26 0.85
CA SER A 187 41.97 -17.36 0.94
C SER A 187 43.40 -16.92 0.60
N ASP A 188 43.55 -15.84 -0.16
CA ASP A 188 44.81 -15.44 -0.80
C ASP A 188 45.24 -14.05 -0.29
N LEU A 189 45.38 -13.93 1.03
CA LEU A 189 45.83 -12.69 1.68
C LEU A 189 47.36 -12.64 1.69
N ASP A 190 47.95 -11.72 0.92
CA ASP A 190 49.36 -11.36 1.03
C ASP A 190 49.57 -10.03 1.78
N ILE A 191 50.83 -9.74 2.11
CA ILE A 191 51.21 -8.55 2.88
C ILE A 191 50.84 -7.25 2.15
N GLU A 192 51.00 -7.20 0.83
CA GLU A 192 50.73 -5.99 0.05
C GLU A 192 49.24 -5.69 0.00
N LYS A 193 48.42 -6.72 -0.16
CA LYS A 193 46.95 -6.62 -0.17
C LYS A 193 46.41 -6.18 1.19
N VAL A 194 46.97 -6.73 2.28
CA VAL A 194 46.61 -6.31 3.65
C VAL A 194 47.03 -4.86 3.90
N LYS A 195 48.23 -4.44 3.47
CA LYS A 195 48.69 -3.05 3.59
C LYS A 195 47.79 -2.08 2.80
N ALA A 196 47.41 -2.44 1.58
CA ALA A 196 46.55 -1.64 0.73
C ALA A 196 45.15 -1.45 1.34
N LEU A 197 44.56 -2.53 1.89
CA LEU A 197 43.20 -2.50 2.44
C LEU A 197 43.11 -1.82 3.81
N THR A 198 44.16 -1.95 4.64
CA THR A 198 44.17 -1.41 6.01
C THR A 198 44.86 -0.05 6.13
N GLN A 199 45.49 0.45 5.07
CA GLN A 199 46.34 1.65 5.08
C GLN A 199 47.40 1.63 6.20
N ALA A 200 47.89 0.44 6.52
CA ALA A 200 48.83 0.22 7.59
C ALA A 200 50.25 0.63 7.19
N SER A 201 50.98 1.20 8.15
CA SER A 201 52.39 1.57 7.96
C SER A 201 53.32 0.39 8.14
N GLU A 202 52.95 -0.61 8.93
CA GLU A 202 53.76 -1.79 9.19
C GLU A 202 52.88 -3.04 9.38
N VAL A 203 53.29 -4.16 8.79
CA VAL A 203 52.60 -5.46 8.88
C VAL A 203 53.64 -6.53 9.13
N GLU A 204 53.47 -7.28 10.21
CA GLU A 204 54.36 -8.35 10.65
C GLU A 204 53.57 -9.67 10.65
N ILE A 205 54.07 -10.70 9.94
CA ILE A 205 53.45 -12.03 9.96
C ILE A 205 54.13 -12.89 11.01
N THR A 206 53.32 -13.47 11.88
CA THR A 206 53.67 -14.45 12.93
C THR A 206 53.06 -15.82 12.61
N GLU A 207 53.53 -16.87 13.28
CA GLU A 207 52.96 -18.23 13.12
C GLU A 207 51.45 -18.31 13.44
N ASP A 208 50.95 -17.43 14.32
CA ASP A 208 49.55 -17.39 14.76
C ASP A 208 48.68 -16.35 13.99
N GLY A 209 49.24 -15.62 13.02
CA GLY A 209 48.52 -14.57 12.29
C GLY A 209 49.37 -13.37 11.86
N ALA A 210 48.73 -12.27 11.45
CA ALA A 210 49.38 -11.01 11.07
C ALA A 210 49.11 -9.90 12.09
N LEU A 211 50.17 -9.27 12.58
CA LEU A 211 50.13 -8.06 13.39
C LEU A 211 50.24 -6.84 12.48
N VAL A 212 49.25 -5.97 12.55
CA VAL A 212 49.16 -4.76 11.73
C VAL A 212 49.29 -3.54 12.63
N ARG A 213 50.25 -2.67 12.33
CA ARG A 213 50.44 -1.37 12.98
C ARG A 213 50.15 -0.26 11.99
N SER A 214 49.34 0.69 12.43
CA SER A 214 49.06 1.91 11.67
C SER A 214 49.71 3.11 12.35
N ASN A 215 50.35 3.99 11.58
CA ASN A 215 50.93 5.25 12.10
C ASN A 215 49.84 6.29 12.41
N LEU A 216 48.63 6.11 11.87
CA LEU A 216 47.50 7.02 12.07
C LEU A 216 46.89 6.90 13.48
N MET A 217 47.02 5.76 14.14
CA MET A 217 46.47 5.53 15.47
C MET A 217 47.44 4.72 16.31
N LYS A 218 47.66 5.12 17.56
CA LYS A 218 48.53 4.45 18.55
C LYS A 218 47.99 3.07 18.99
N THR A 219 47.35 2.31 18.10
CA THR A 219 46.58 1.10 18.40
C THR A 219 47.12 -0.05 17.55
N ARG A 220 47.24 -1.25 18.13
CA ARG A 220 47.69 -2.45 17.41
C ARG A 220 46.48 -3.27 17.00
N LEU A 221 46.45 -3.70 15.74
CA LEU A 221 45.45 -4.63 15.25
C LEU A 221 46.10 -6.00 15.08
N ARG A 222 45.59 -7.03 15.76
CA ARG A 222 46.06 -8.41 15.60
C ARG A 222 45.03 -9.18 14.79
N ILE A 223 45.46 -9.76 13.67
CA ILE A 223 44.65 -10.58 12.76
C ILE A 223 45.11 -12.02 12.94
N TYR A 224 44.22 -12.94 13.29
CA TYR A 224 44.57 -14.35 13.49
C TYR A 224 44.31 -15.16 12.22
N LEU A 225 45.25 -16.03 11.83
CA LEU A 225 45.10 -16.93 10.68
C LEU A 225 45.09 -18.37 11.21
N LYS A 226 44.01 -19.14 10.95
CA LYS A 226 43.92 -20.55 11.39
C LYS A 226 44.58 -21.49 10.37
N PRO A 227 45.30 -22.56 10.77
CA PRO A 227 46.12 -23.37 9.84
C PRO A 227 45.36 -24.33 8.91
N SER A 228 44.05 -24.19 8.71
CA SER A 228 43.31 -25.06 7.79
C SER A 228 42.22 -24.29 7.04
N THR A 229 42.61 -23.83 5.85
CA THR A 229 41.79 -23.48 4.66
C THR A 229 40.61 -22.52 4.80
N LYS A 230 40.35 -21.93 5.97
CA LYS A 230 39.41 -20.82 6.15
C LYS A 230 39.99 -19.81 7.14
N VAL A 231 40.42 -18.66 6.62
CA VAL A 231 40.84 -17.53 7.44
C VAL A 231 39.61 -16.93 8.10
N VAL A 232 39.56 -17.02 9.44
CA VAL A 232 38.60 -16.27 10.25
C VAL A 232 39.38 -15.14 10.90
N ALA A 233 39.33 -13.96 10.28
CA ALA A 233 39.96 -12.76 10.82
C ALA A 233 39.11 -12.22 11.98
N PHE A 234 39.70 -12.13 13.17
CA PHE A 234 39.13 -11.40 14.29
C PHE A 234 40.02 -10.19 14.56
N ALA A 235 39.47 -8.99 14.44
CA ALA A 235 40.16 -7.76 14.81
C ALA A 235 39.80 -7.41 16.26
N LYS A 236 40.81 -7.35 17.14
CA LYS A 236 40.66 -6.83 18.50
C LYS A 236 41.49 -5.55 18.61
N CYS A 237 40.84 -4.45 18.99
CA CYS A 237 41.54 -3.22 19.38
C CYS A 237 42.09 -3.43 20.79
N GLU A 238 43.41 -3.47 20.95
CA GLU A 238 44.10 -3.36 22.24
C GLU A 238 44.48 -1.92 22.56
#